data_AF-A0A942LEX0-F1
#
_entry.id   AF-A0A942LEX0-F1
#
_cell.length_a   1.000
_cell.length_b   1.000
_cell.length_c   1.000
_cell.angle_alpha   90.00
_cell.angle_beta   90.00
_cell.angle_gamma   90.00
#
_symmetry.space_group_name_H-M   'P 1'
#
loop_
_entity.id
_entity.type
_entity.pdbx_description
1 polymer ?
#
loop_
_entity_poly.entity_id
_entity_poly.type
_entity_poly.pdbx_seq_one_letter_code
_entity_poly.pdbx_strand_id
1 'polypeptide(L)'
;MDRTFVLDYGPPGRWVGRPRLWGLFIGLLMTAAGGWALAWLSGASAAGASGVALDLRVALGALAVGGTAVMLQALFSERLYVQRVSFGADGVQIGWTHVPHLFGLRLGHDRLVAWHDVSQVQWQEGSLEHDLKQHLVLVLTSPLGHGRHRLKLLVCDHRDAQCCESLLAHLPGGTQTPSWLASSRSSQPARLVP
;
A
#
# COMPACT_ATOMS: atom_id res chain seq x y z
N MET A 1 13.71 31.49 -1.26
CA MET A 1 13.50 30.34 -0.35
C MET A 1 12.45 29.48 -1.00
N ASP A 2 12.85 28.44 -1.72
CA ASP A 2 11.91 27.51 -2.33
C ASP A 2 11.15 26.82 -1.21
N ARG A 3 9.87 27.20 -1.07
CA ARG A 3 8.98 26.54 -0.14
C ARG A 3 8.78 25.13 -0.69
N THR A 4 9.12 24.15 0.12
CA THR A 4 8.83 22.75 -0.16
C THR A 4 7.75 22.30 0.80
N PHE A 5 6.78 21.55 0.28
CA PHE A 5 5.74 20.95 1.10
C PHE A 5 6.11 19.49 1.39
N VAL A 6 6.13 19.09 2.65
CA VAL A 6 6.62 17.75 3.06
C VAL A 6 5.49 16.94 3.69
N LEU A 7 5.27 15.74 3.15
CA LEU A 7 4.46 14.69 3.75
C LEU A 7 5.40 13.65 4.37
N ASP A 8 5.35 13.51 5.69
CA ASP A 8 6.12 12.49 6.43
C ASP A 8 5.16 11.41 6.96
N TYR A 9 5.40 10.17 6.56
CA TYR A 9 4.57 9.01 6.93
C TYR A 9 5.15 8.27 8.14
N GLY A 10 6.31 8.71 8.65
CA GLY A 10 6.98 8.09 9.78
C GLY A 10 7.48 6.66 9.49
N PRO A 11 8.02 5.96 10.50
CA PRO A 11 8.31 4.54 10.39
C PRO A 11 7.02 3.72 10.39
N PRO A 12 6.94 2.61 9.64
CA PRO A 12 5.79 1.71 9.71
C PRO A 12 5.67 1.17 11.14
N GLY A 13 4.46 1.24 11.71
CA GLY A 13 4.19 0.79 13.07
C GLY A 13 4.64 -0.65 13.30
N ARG A 14 5.34 -0.91 14.41
CA ARG A 14 6.01 -2.19 14.72
C ARG A 14 5.07 -3.40 14.72
N TRP A 15 3.79 -3.21 15.05
CA TRP A 15 2.80 -4.28 15.26
C TRP A 15 1.75 -4.42 14.14
N VAL A 16 1.47 -3.35 13.39
CA VAL A 16 0.58 -3.38 12.21
C VAL A 16 1.36 -3.77 10.93
N GLY A 17 2.70 -3.79 11.01
CA GLY A 17 3.60 -3.73 9.86
C GLY A 17 4.18 -5.05 9.32
N ARG A 18 3.76 -6.24 9.78
CA ARG A 18 4.29 -7.52 9.26
C ARG A 18 3.23 -8.46 8.64
N PRO A 19 2.45 -7.99 7.66
CA PRO A 19 1.49 -8.83 6.94
C PRO A 19 2.15 -10.03 6.25
N ARG A 20 3.45 -9.95 5.94
CA ARG A 20 4.24 -11.09 5.46
C ARG A 20 4.39 -12.20 6.51
N LEU A 21 4.63 -11.86 7.78
CA LEU A 21 4.73 -12.86 8.85
C LEU A 21 3.40 -13.58 9.05
N TRP A 22 2.29 -12.85 9.01
CA TRP A 22 0.97 -13.46 9.09
C TRP A 22 0.69 -14.36 7.89
N GLY A 23 0.97 -13.89 6.67
CA GLY A 23 0.83 -14.72 5.47
C GLY A 23 1.69 -15.99 5.53
N LEU A 24 2.93 -15.88 6.01
CA LEU A 24 3.82 -17.03 6.20
C LEU A 24 3.31 -17.98 7.27
N PHE A 25 2.88 -17.46 8.42
CA PHE A 25 2.36 -18.26 9.52
C PHE A 25 1.09 -19.01 9.12
N ILE A 26 0.15 -18.33 8.45
CA ILE A 26 -1.09 -18.92 7.94
C ILE A 26 -0.77 -19.97 6.87
N GLY A 27 0.09 -19.64 5.91
CA GLY A 27 0.51 -20.56 4.86
C GLY A 27 1.16 -21.82 5.42
N LEU A 28 2.08 -21.66 6.40
CA LEU A 28 2.73 -22.77 7.09
C LEU A 28 1.72 -23.65 7.84
N LEU A 29 0.77 -23.05 8.57
CA LEU A 29 -0.28 -23.78 9.28
C LEU A 29 -1.14 -24.61 8.32
N MET A 30 -1.54 -24.04 7.19
CA MET A 30 -2.36 -24.74 6.19
C MET A 30 -1.58 -25.87 5.50
N THR A 31 -0.32 -25.63 5.13
CA THR A 31 0.54 -26.65 4.53
C THR A 31 0.83 -27.79 5.51
N ALA A 32 1.14 -27.46 6.77
CA ALA A 32 1.38 -28.46 7.81
C ALA A 32 0.12 -29.26 8.14
N ALA A 33 -1.02 -28.59 8.34
CA ALA A 33 -2.29 -29.27 8.63
C ALA A 33 -2.74 -30.18 7.48
N GLY A 34 -2.71 -29.68 6.24
CA GLY A 34 -3.08 -30.47 5.06
C GLY A 34 -2.13 -31.63 4.81
N GLY A 35 -0.81 -31.39 4.85
CA GLY A 35 0.20 -32.41 4.61
C GLY A 35 0.26 -33.48 5.71
N TRP A 36 0.16 -33.09 6.98
CA TRP A 36 0.19 -34.03 8.09
C TRP A 36 -1.10 -34.87 8.17
N ALA A 37 -2.26 -34.27 7.91
CA ALA A 37 -3.52 -35.00 7.80
C ALA A 37 -3.50 -36.01 6.63
N LEU A 38 -2.92 -35.64 5.48
CA LEU A 38 -2.73 -36.57 4.35
C LEU A 38 -1.79 -37.74 4.69
N ALA A 39 -0.70 -37.48 5.42
CA ALA A 39 0.23 -38.53 5.85
C ALA A 39 -0.45 -39.53 6.82
N TRP A 40 -1.30 -39.04 7.73
CA TRP A 40 -2.10 -39.90 8.61
C TRP A 40 -3.17 -40.71 7.85
N LEU A 41 -3.89 -40.08 6.92
CA LEU A 41 -4.94 -40.72 6.13
C LEU A 41 -4.42 -41.73 5.12
N SER A 42 -3.19 -41.57 4.64
CA SER A 42 -2.54 -42.57 3.78
C SER A 42 -2.12 -43.80 4.60
N GLY A 43 -1.57 -43.62 5.80
CA GLY A 43 -1.25 -44.71 6.73
C GLY A 43 -2.46 -45.52 7.21
N ALA A 44 -3.62 -44.88 7.39
CA ALA A 44 -4.86 -45.55 7.85
C ALA A 44 -5.65 -46.28 6.76
N SER A 45 -5.34 -46.06 5.48
CA SER A 45 -6.21 -46.41 4.34
C SER A 45 -5.85 -47.69 3.57
N ALA A 46 -5.01 -48.55 4.13
CA ALA A 46 -4.75 -49.87 3.55
C ALA A 46 -6.02 -50.75 3.48
N ALA A 47 -7.14 -50.34 4.09
CA ALA A 47 -8.44 -51.01 4.01
C ALA A 47 -9.48 -50.12 3.30
N GLY A 48 -9.75 -50.42 2.02
CA GLY A 48 -10.96 -50.01 1.28
C GLY A 48 -11.36 -48.53 1.36
N ALA A 49 -10.76 -47.67 0.52
CA ALA A 49 -11.14 -46.27 0.45
C ALA A 49 -12.55 -46.10 -0.15
N SER A 50 -13.52 -45.66 0.67
CA SER A 50 -14.83 -45.19 0.20
C SER A 50 -14.70 -43.83 -0.52
N GLY A 51 -15.70 -43.43 -1.32
CA GLY A 51 -15.70 -42.14 -2.04
C GLY A 51 -15.46 -40.92 -1.12
N VAL A 52 -15.94 -40.97 0.12
CA VAL A 52 -15.72 -39.94 1.15
C VAL A 52 -14.23 -39.78 1.51
N ALA A 53 -13.45 -40.86 1.49
CA ALA A 53 -12.02 -40.80 1.76
C ALA A 53 -11.23 -40.16 0.61
N LEU A 54 -11.71 -40.29 -0.63
CA LEU A 54 -11.14 -39.63 -1.80
C LEU A 54 -11.38 -38.12 -1.74
N ASP A 55 -12.63 -37.70 -1.48
CA ASP A 55 -13.00 -36.28 -1.39
C ASP A 55 -12.22 -35.56 -0.28
N LEU A 56 -12.05 -36.22 0.88
CA LEU A 56 -11.27 -35.67 2.00
C LEU A 56 -9.79 -35.49 1.63
N ARG A 57 -9.19 -36.45 0.91
CA ARG A 57 -7.79 -36.30 0.44
C ARG A 57 -7.64 -35.17 -0.56
N VAL A 58 -8.59 -35.02 -1.48
CA VAL A 58 -8.58 -33.92 -2.45
C VAL A 58 -8.68 -32.58 -1.72
N ALA A 59 -9.58 -32.46 -0.74
CA ALA A 59 -9.71 -31.24 0.06
C ALA A 59 -8.44 -30.91 0.86
N LEU A 60 -7.80 -31.90 1.50
CA LEU A 60 -6.55 -31.69 2.24
C LEU A 60 -5.35 -31.40 1.33
N GLY A 61 -5.32 -32.00 0.14
CA GLY A 61 -4.33 -31.68 -0.90
C GLY A 61 -4.49 -30.25 -1.39
N ALA A 62 -5.72 -29.82 -1.67
CA ALA A 62 -6.02 -28.44 -2.04
C ALA A 62 -5.64 -27.46 -0.91
N LEU A 63 -5.88 -27.82 0.36
CA LEU A 63 -5.46 -27.02 1.51
C LEU A 63 -3.94 -26.86 1.59
N ALA A 64 -3.19 -27.95 1.38
CA ALA A 64 -1.73 -27.92 1.42
C ALA A 64 -1.12 -27.10 0.26
N VAL A 65 -1.66 -27.25 -0.95
CA VAL A 65 -1.27 -26.47 -2.12
C VAL A 65 -1.63 -24.98 -1.92
N GLY A 66 -2.83 -24.71 -1.43
CA GLY A 66 -3.28 -23.35 -1.10
C GLY A 66 -2.40 -22.68 -0.05
N GLY A 67 -2.08 -23.38 1.04
CA GLY A 67 -1.16 -22.91 2.07
C GLY A 67 0.23 -22.57 1.51
N THR A 68 0.74 -23.43 0.63
CA THR A 68 2.03 -23.23 -0.05
C THR A 68 1.99 -22.00 -0.97
N ALA A 69 0.90 -21.81 -1.71
CA ALA A 69 0.70 -20.63 -2.56
C ALA A 69 0.66 -19.33 -1.73
N VAL A 70 -0.07 -19.32 -0.61
CA VAL A 70 -0.11 -18.17 0.33
C VAL A 70 1.27 -17.88 0.90
N MET A 71 2.03 -18.92 1.27
CA MET A 71 3.39 -18.79 1.78
C MET A 71 4.33 -18.19 0.73
N LEU A 72 4.30 -18.68 -0.51
CA LEU A 72 5.09 -18.14 -1.63
C LEU A 72 4.72 -16.69 -1.92
N GLN A 73 3.42 -16.37 -1.96
CA GLN A 73 2.96 -14.99 -2.15
C GLN A 73 3.46 -14.07 -1.02
N ALA A 74 3.47 -14.53 0.22
CA ALA A 74 4.00 -13.76 1.35
C ALA A 74 5.52 -13.52 1.23
N LEU A 75 6.28 -14.49 0.71
CA LEU A 75 7.72 -14.36 0.46
C LEU A 75 8.05 -13.37 -0.66
N PHE A 76 7.31 -13.44 -1.76
CA PHE A 76 7.58 -12.64 -2.97
C PHE A 76 6.83 -11.30 -3.02
N SER A 77 5.88 -11.05 -2.11
CA SER A 77 5.13 -9.78 -2.09
C SER A 77 6.01 -8.62 -1.61
N GLU A 78 6.72 -7.99 -2.55
CA GLU A 78 7.49 -6.76 -2.40
C GLU A 78 6.58 -5.57 -2.03
N ARG A 79 6.66 -5.13 -0.77
CA ARG A 79 5.94 -3.94 -0.30
C ARG A 79 6.89 -2.76 -0.27
N LEU A 80 6.68 -1.83 -1.20
CA LEU A 80 7.28 -0.51 -1.17
C LEU A 80 6.54 0.33 -0.12
N TYR A 81 7.29 0.86 0.84
CA TYR A 81 6.77 1.77 1.86
C TYR A 81 7.39 3.15 1.68
N VAL A 82 6.56 4.13 1.31
CA VAL A 82 6.96 5.53 1.18
C VAL A 82 7.10 6.10 2.58
N GLN A 83 8.27 6.66 2.90
CA GLN A 83 8.55 7.27 4.20
C GLN A 83 8.31 8.77 4.16
N ARG A 84 8.77 9.42 3.10
CA ARG A 84 8.70 10.87 2.94
C ARG A 84 8.46 11.22 1.50
N VAL A 85 7.64 12.24 1.28
CA VAL A 85 7.48 12.88 -0.02
C VAL A 85 7.59 14.37 0.17
N SER A 86 8.46 15.04 -0.57
CA SER A 86 8.51 16.49 -0.62
C SER A 86 8.18 17.00 -2.02
N PHE A 87 7.36 18.03 -2.08
CA PHE A 87 6.90 18.70 -3.29
C PHE A 87 7.60 20.05 -3.39
N GLY A 88 8.26 20.29 -4.52
CA GLY A 88 8.93 21.55 -4.82
C GLY A 88 8.57 22.06 -6.22
N ALA A 89 9.17 23.18 -6.60
CA ALA A 89 8.94 23.80 -7.91
C ALA A 89 9.39 22.90 -9.07
N ASP A 90 10.51 22.17 -8.90
CA ASP A 90 11.12 21.37 -9.97
C ASP A 90 10.58 19.93 -10.06
N GLY A 91 9.95 19.45 -8.99
CA GLY A 91 9.46 18.08 -8.93
C GLY A 91 9.07 17.60 -7.55
N VAL A 92 9.00 16.27 -7.43
CA VAL A 92 8.65 15.55 -6.21
C VAL A 92 9.82 14.67 -5.81
N GLN A 93 10.35 14.87 -4.61
CA GLN A 93 11.35 13.99 -4.03
C GLN A 93 10.64 12.92 -3.20
N ILE A 94 10.93 11.66 -3.51
CA ILE A 94 10.24 10.51 -2.95
C ILE A 94 11.28 9.66 -2.24
N GLY A 95 11.18 9.60 -0.91
CA GLY A 95 11.94 8.70 -0.06
C GLY A 95 11.13 7.45 0.24
N TRP A 96 11.61 6.28 -0.18
CA TRP A 96 10.97 5.00 0.12
C TRP A 96 11.96 4.01 0.70
N THR A 97 11.40 3.00 1.38
CA THR A 97 12.15 1.84 1.82
C THR A 97 11.49 0.60 1.23
N HIS A 98 12.34 -0.35 0.83
CA HIS A 98 11.87 -1.72 0.71
C HIS A 98 11.65 -2.21 2.14
N VAL A 99 10.42 -2.59 2.48
CA VAL A 99 10.20 -3.33 3.72
C VAL A 99 10.95 -4.64 3.53
N PRO A 100 12.05 -4.87 4.27
CA PRO A 100 12.94 -5.95 3.93
C PRO A 100 12.22 -7.30 4.07
N HIS A 101 12.74 -8.30 3.36
CA HIS A 101 12.51 -9.70 3.71
C HIS A 101 12.73 -9.90 5.21
N LEU A 102 12.18 -10.96 5.81
CA LEU A 102 12.14 -11.18 7.27
C LEU A 102 13.46 -10.93 8.03
N PHE A 103 14.61 -10.98 7.34
CA PHE A 103 15.95 -10.80 7.89
C PHE A 103 16.81 -9.77 7.11
N GLY A 104 16.22 -8.99 6.20
CA GLY A 104 16.97 -8.05 5.36
C GLY A 104 17.25 -6.71 6.06
N LEU A 105 18.35 -6.07 5.67
CA LEU A 105 18.61 -4.67 5.99
C LEU A 105 17.60 -3.78 5.26
N ARG A 106 17.08 -2.78 5.98
CA ARG A 106 16.16 -1.80 5.38
C ARG A 106 16.96 -0.80 4.56
N LEU A 107 16.94 -0.95 3.24
CA LEU A 107 17.58 -0.01 2.32
C LEU A 107 16.62 1.13 2.00
N GLY A 108 16.98 2.32 2.48
CA GLY A 108 16.34 3.58 2.10
C GLY A 108 16.81 4.00 0.72
N HIS A 109 15.87 4.40 -0.11
CA HIS A 109 16.11 4.99 -1.41
C HIS A 109 15.45 6.35 -1.44
N ASP A 110 16.09 7.29 -2.11
CA ASP A 110 15.57 8.63 -2.31
C ASP A 110 15.78 9.00 -3.77
N ARG A 111 14.75 9.55 -4.40
CA ARG A 111 14.79 9.97 -5.80
C ARG A 111 13.94 11.22 -6.01
N LEU A 112 14.55 12.20 -6.65
CA LEU A 112 13.85 13.33 -7.24
C LEU A 112 13.21 12.89 -8.57
N VAL A 113 11.90 13.07 -8.67
CA VAL A 113 11.14 12.88 -9.91
C VAL A 113 10.70 14.26 -10.39
N ALA A 114 11.24 14.69 -11.52
CA ALA A 114 10.89 15.99 -12.08
C ALA A 114 9.42 16.00 -12.54
N TRP A 115 8.78 17.16 -12.55
CA TRP A 115 7.36 17.23 -12.95
C TRP A 115 7.09 16.74 -14.37
N HIS A 116 8.05 16.89 -15.29
CA HIS A 116 7.92 16.37 -16.66
C HIS A 116 7.96 14.83 -16.72
N ASP A 117 8.49 14.16 -15.70
CA ASP A 117 8.48 12.70 -15.56
C ASP A 117 7.20 12.18 -14.88
N VAL A 118 6.30 13.07 -14.49
CA VAL A 118 4.98 12.74 -13.92
C VAL A 118 3.94 12.88 -15.02
N SER A 119 3.43 11.76 -15.51
CA SER A 119 2.43 11.76 -16.58
C SER A 119 1.06 12.25 -16.09
N GLN A 120 0.73 12.02 -14.83
CA GLN A 120 -0.55 12.43 -14.28
C GLN A 120 -0.52 12.65 -12.76
N VAL A 121 -1.21 13.70 -12.33
CA VAL A 121 -1.51 13.98 -10.91
C VAL A 121 -3.02 14.00 -10.76
N GLN A 122 -3.56 13.10 -9.93
CA GLN A 122 -5.00 13.02 -9.65
C GLN A 122 -5.26 13.15 -8.15
N TRP A 123 -6.26 13.95 -7.80
CA TRP A 123 -6.80 13.97 -6.45
C TRP A 123 -7.87 12.88 -6.32
N GLN A 124 -7.84 12.10 -5.23
CA GLN A 124 -8.83 11.07 -4.93
C GLN A 124 -9.29 11.17 -3.48
N GLU A 125 -10.60 11.23 -3.28
CA GLU A 125 -11.20 11.12 -1.96
C GLU A 125 -11.30 9.65 -1.53
N GLY A 126 -11.41 9.41 -0.23
CA GLY A 126 -11.72 8.10 0.34
C GLY A 126 -12.96 7.52 -0.33
N SER A 127 -12.92 6.21 -0.65
CA SER A 127 -13.99 5.55 -1.40
C SER A 127 -15.21 5.20 -0.54
N LEU A 128 -15.08 5.33 0.79
CA LEU A 128 -16.16 5.02 1.73
C LEU A 128 -16.87 6.32 2.13
N GLU A 129 -18.17 6.22 2.35
CA GLU A 129 -19.07 7.35 2.62
C GLU A 129 -18.64 8.20 3.84
N HIS A 130 -17.82 7.64 4.74
CA HIS A 130 -17.31 8.29 5.95
C HIS A 130 -15.78 8.42 5.97
N ASP A 131 -15.11 8.08 4.87
CA ASP A 131 -13.65 8.18 4.75
C ASP A 131 -13.28 9.54 4.17
N LEU A 132 -13.04 10.50 5.06
CA LEU A 132 -12.65 11.88 4.71
C LEU A 132 -11.18 12.00 4.28
N LYS A 133 -10.48 10.88 4.13
CA LYS A 133 -9.08 10.83 3.72
C LYS A 133 -8.90 11.40 2.32
N GLN A 134 -7.93 12.29 2.20
CA GLN A 134 -7.55 12.86 0.92
C GLN A 134 -6.30 12.16 0.42
N HIS A 135 -6.36 11.67 -0.81
CA HIS A 135 -5.24 10.99 -1.44
C HIS A 135 -4.80 11.71 -2.70
N LEU A 136 -3.49 11.76 -2.91
CA LEU A 136 -2.89 12.21 -4.16
C LEU A 136 -2.34 10.99 -4.90
N VAL A 137 -2.79 10.79 -6.13
CA VAL A 137 -2.31 9.72 -6.99
C VAL A 137 -1.36 10.32 -8.03
N LEU A 138 -0.10 9.90 -7.97
CA LEU A 138 0.94 10.24 -8.95
C LEU A 138 1.12 9.07 -9.90
N VAL A 139 1.09 9.34 -11.20
CA VAL A 139 1.43 8.40 -12.26
C VAL A 139 2.74 8.87 -12.89
N LEU A 140 3.72 7.97 -12.91
CA LEU A 140 5.10 8.25 -13.28
C LEU A 140 5.42 7.61 -14.63
N THR A 141 6.14 8.36 -15.46
CA THR A 141 6.62 7.88 -16.76
C THR A 141 7.67 6.78 -16.57
N SER A 142 8.58 6.97 -15.61
CA SER A 142 9.55 5.94 -15.21
C SER A 142 9.14 5.25 -13.91
N PRO A 143 9.36 3.93 -13.78
CA PRO A 143 8.96 3.21 -12.58
C PRO A 143 9.83 3.61 -11.38
N LEU A 144 9.22 3.55 -10.19
CA LEU A 144 9.93 3.54 -8.92
C LEU A 144 10.08 2.10 -8.42
N GLY A 145 11.30 1.73 -8.02
CA GLY A 145 11.62 0.39 -7.54
C GLY A 145 11.12 -0.70 -8.50
N HIS A 146 10.47 -1.73 -7.97
CA HIS A 146 9.88 -2.91 -8.65
C HIS A 146 8.78 -2.62 -9.70
N GLY A 147 9.04 -1.73 -10.66
CA GLY A 147 8.11 -1.46 -11.75
C GLY A 147 6.87 -0.65 -11.36
N ARG A 148 6.85 0.02 -10.19
CA ARG A 148 5.66 0.78 -9.77
C ARG A 148 5.63 2.15 -10.43
N HIS A 149 4.70 2.31 -11.36
CA HIS A 149 4.42 3.58 -12.02
C HIS A 149 3.38 4.43 -11.28
N ARG A 150 2.57 3.83 -10.40
CA ARG A 150 1.48 4.53 -9.70
C ARG A 150 1.74 4.56 -8.20
N LEU A 151 1.72 5.77 -7.64
CA LEU A 151 1.83 6.02 -6.21
C LEU A 151 0.54 6.65 -5.71
N LYS A 152 -0.06 6.05 -4.68
CA LYS A 152 -1.17 6.65 -3.93
C LYS A 152 -0.62 7.14 -2.60
N LEU A 153 -0.63 8.45 -2.42
CA LEU A 153 -0.13 9.17 -1.26
C LEU A 153 -1.30 9.65 -0.42
N LEU A 154 -1.21 9.53 0.90
CA LEU A 154 -2.22 10.06 1.82
C LEU A 154 -1.79 11.48 2.19
N VAL A 155 -2.60 12.48 1.83
CA VAL A 155 -2.31 13.89 2.10
C VAL A 155 -2.74 14.25 3.52
N CYS A 156 -3.98 13.94 3.87
CA CYS A 156 -4.54 14.21 5.19
C CYS A 156 -5.65 13.23 5.53
N ASP A 157 -5.76 12.88 6.82
CA ASP A 157 -6.77 11.95 7.31
C ASP A 157 -8.19 12.57 7.36
N HIS A 158 -8.26 13.89 7.33
CA HIS A 158 -9.49 14.68 7.39
C HIS A 158 -9.48 15.76 6.30
N ARG A 159 -10.65 16.35 6.01
CA ARG A 159 -10.79 17.50 5.09
C ARG A 159 -10.19 18.78 5.69
N ASP A 160 -8.86 18.86 5.72
CA ASP A 160 -8.12 20.04 6.14
C ASP A 160 -7.85 20.94 4.93
N ALA A 161 -8.62 22.03 4.84
CA ALA A 161 -8.51 22.98 3.74
C ALA A 161 -7.13 23.63 3.67
N GLN A 162 -6.52 23.99 4.81
CA GLN A 162 -5.24 24.69 4.84
C GLN A 162 -4.10 23.78 4.37
N CYS A 163 -4.09 22.52 4.82
CA CYS A 163 -3.12 21.52 4.37
C CYS A 163 -3.25 21.26 2.86
N CYS A 164 -4.49 21.09 2.37
CA CYS A 164 -4.75 20.81 0.96
C CYS A 164 -4.38 21.99 0.05
N GLU A 165 -4.71 23.23 0.45
CA GLU A 165 -4.33 24.43 -0.30
C GLU A 165 -2.82 24.64 -0.33
N SER A 166 -2.15 24.38 0.79
CA SER A 166 -0.69 24.45 0.86
C SER A 166 -0.03 23.47 -0.10
N LEU A 167 -0.56 22.24 -0.20
CA LEU A 167 -0.07 21.26 -1.16
C LEU A 167 -0.36 21.68 -2.61
N LEU A 168 -1.58 22.11 -2.91
CA LEU A 168 -1.99 22.53 -4.27
C LEU A 168 -1.11 23.64 -4.85
N ALA A 169 -0.62 24.55 -4.00
CA ALA A 169 0.31 25.61 -4.43
C ALA A 169 1.65 25.09 -4.99
N HIS A 170 2.02 23.84 -4.69
CA HIS A 170 3.26 23.20 -5.14
C HIS A 170 3.04 22.19 -6.28
N LEU A 171 1.79 21.94 -6.68
CA LEU A 171 1.47 21.00 -7.76
C LEU A 171 1.51 21.70 -9.12
N PRO A 172 1.77 20.96 -10.22
CA PRO A 172 1.77 21.53 -11.55
C PRO A 172 0.39 22.10 -11.91
N GLY A 173 0.41 23.16 -12.71
CA GLY A 173 -0.81 23.79 -13.23
C GLY A 173 -1.69 22.77 -13.97
N GLY A 174 -2.99 22.80 -13.70
CA GLY A 174 -3.96 21.85 -14.28
C GLY A 174 -4.32 20.65 -13.40
N THR A 175 -3.75 20.55 -12.20
CA THR A 175 -4.18 19.55 -11.22
C THR A 175 -5.64 19.78 -10.79
N GLN A 176 -6.46 18.73 -10.86
CA GLN A 176 -7.86 18.81 -10.44
C GLN A 176 -7.96 19.09 -8.93
N THR A 177 -8.61 20.19 -8.59
CA THR A 177 -8.89 20.56 -7.20
C THR A 177 -10.12 19.81 -6.70
N PRO A 178 -10.12 19.24 -5.49
CA PRO A 178 -11.29 18.59 -4.94
C PRO A 178 -12.46 19.58 -4.78
N SER A 179 -13.68 19.12 -5.08
CA SER A 179 -14.88 19.96 -5.12
C SER A 179 -15.23 20.57 -3.76
N TRP A 180 -15.04 19.82 -2.67
CA TRP A 180 -15.29 20.31 -1.31
C TRP A 180 -14.39 21.49 -0.92
N LEU A 181 -13.18 21.57 -1.49
CA LEU A 181 -12.26 22.67 -1.23
C LEU A 181 -12.70 23.98 -1.90
N ALA A 182 -13.36 23.87 -3.06
CA ALA A 182 -14.00 25.02 -3.68
C ALA A 182 -15.15 25.55 -2.80
N SER A 183 -15.93 24.65 -2.20
CA SER A 183 -16.99 25.00 -1.25
C SER A 183 -16.45 25.59 0.06
N SER A 184 -15.28 25.16 0.54
CA SER A 184 -14.69 25.74 1.75
C SER A 184 -14.20 27.17 1.54
N ARG A 185 -13.69 27.50 0.35
CA ARG A 185 -13.27 28.88 0.01
C ARG A 185 -14.44 29.85 -0.02
N SER A 186 -15.57 29.45 -0.57
CA SER A 186 -16.78 30.30 -0.62
C SER A 186 -17.44 30.47 0.75
N SER A 187 -17.20 29.53 1.68
CA SER A 187 -17.77 29.53 3.03
C SER A 187 -16.90 30.27 4.05
N GLN A 188 -15.69 30.70 3.69
CA GLN A 188 -14.82 31.44 4.60
C GLN A 188 -15.32 32.89 4.65
N PRO A 189 -15.95 33.36 5.74
CA PRO A 189 -16.33 34.76 5.85
C PRO A 189 -15.06 35.58 5.73
N ALA A 190 -15.10 36.62 4.89
CA ALA A 190 -14.03 37.60 4.79
C ALA A 190 -13.59 37.96 6.22
N ARG A 191 -12.39 37.51 6.61
CA ARG A 191 -11.79 37.97 7.86
C ARG A 191 -11.63 39.47 7.68
N LEU A 192 -12.53 40.23 8.30
CA LEU A 192 -12.34 41.64 8.58
C LEU A 192 -11.03 41.72 9.37
N VAL A 193 -9.97 42.13 8.67
CA VAL A 193 -8.69 42.49 9.28
C VAL A 193 -8.94 43.84 9.97
N PRO A 194 -8.77 43.95 11.30
CA PRO A 194 -8.72 45.24 11.98
C PRO A 194 -7.45 46.02 11.61
#